data_AF-A0A7L1R7B2-F1
#
_entry.id   AF-A0A7L1R7B2-F1
#
_cell.length_a   1.000
_cell.length_b   1.000
_cell.length_c   1.000
_cell.angle_alpha   90.00
_cell.angle_beta   90.00
_cell.angle_gamma   90.00
#
_symmetry.space_group_name_H-M   'P 1'
#
loop_
_entity.id
_entity.type
_entity.pdbx_description
1 polymer ?
#
loop_
_entity_poly.entity_id
_entity_poly.type
_entity_poly.pdbx_seq_one_letter_code
_entity_poly.pdbx_strand_id
1 'polypeptide(L)'
;GKNEEIIPPTVAIFSPSKQEIQQKSKATLVCLASGFYPDHLTLVWRVNGVKRTEGVGTDESSTRNGSTYSLTSRLRMPAWEWFNPSNRFECVANFFQNGTTQSTQKFISGDAG
;
A
#
# COMPACT_ATOMS: atom_id res chain seq x y z
N GLY A 1 -10.86 12.56 -30.20
CA GLY A 1 -10.07 11.65 -29.35
C GLY A 1 -10.43 11.94 -27.92
N LYS A 2 -10.83 10.95 -27.14
CA LYS A 2 -11.19 11.19 -25.73
C LYS A 2 -9.91 11.57 -24.98
N ASN A 3 -9.88 12.74 -24.37
CA ASN A 3 -8.98 13.00 -23.24
C ASN A 3 -9.35 11.95 -22.20
N GLU A 4 -8.54 10.90 -22.05
CA GLU A 4 -8.75 9.91 -21.00
C GLU A 4 -8.50 10.60 -19.65
N GLU A 5 -9.59 10.78 -18.90
CA GLU A 5 -9.58 11.41 -17.58
C GLU A 5 -8.77 10.54 -16.61
N ILE A 6 -7.71 11.09 -16.01
CA ILE A 6 -6.88 10.38 -15.02
C ILE A 6 -7.50 10.58 -13.65
N ILE A 7 -7.89 9.47 -13.02
CA ILE A 7 -8.50 9.46 -11.68
C ILE A 7 -7.43 8.98 -10.67
N PRO A 8 -7.01 9.83 -9.73
CA PRO A 8 -6.04 9.46 -8.69
C PRO A 8 -6.56 8.32 -7.78
N PRO A 9 -5.66 7.47 -7.25
CA PRO A 9 -6.03 6.44 -6.30
C PRO A 9 -6.39 7.02 -4.94
N THR A 10 -7.37 6.40 -4.29
CA THR A 10 -7.49 6.45 -2.83
C THR A 10 -6.64 5.33 -2.22
N VAL A 11 -5.82 5.67 -1.23
CA VAL A 11 -4.95 4.71 -0.54
C VAL A 11 -5.48 4.44 0.86
N ALA A 12 -5.53 3.17 1.25
CA ALA A 12 -5.82 2.72 2.61
C ALA A 12 -4.75 1.71 3.06
N ILE A 13 -4.44 1.71 4.36
CA ILE A 13 -3.58 0.70 4.99
C ILE A 13 -4.36 0.01 6.10
N PHE A 14 -4.34 -1.32 6.12
CA PHE A 14 -4.98 -2.16 7.12
C PHE A 14 -3.92 -2.80 8.02
N SER A 15 -4.19 -2.77 9.33
CA SER A 15 -3.35 -3.38 10.35
C SER A 15 -3.31 -4.91 10.24
N PRO A 16 -2.31 -5.56 10.84
CA PRO A 16 -2.21 -7.02 10.82
C PRO A 16 -3.37 -7.70 11.55
N SER A 17 -3.68 -8.93 11.16
CA SER A 17 -4.65 -9.73 11.92
C SER A 17 -4.05 -10.18 13.26
N LYS A 18 -4.84 -10.09 14.34
CA LYS A 18 -4.43 -10.58 15.67
C LYS A 18 -4.08 -12.08 15.63
N GLN A 19 -4.82 -12.86 14.84
CA GLN A 19 -4.60 -14.30 14.70
C GLN A 19 -3.23 -14.61 14.09
N GLU A 20 -2.81 -13.89 13.05
CA GLU A 20 -1.48 -14.09 12.45
C GLU A 20 -0.36 -13.80 13.46
N ILE A 21 -0.50 -12.70 14.21
CA ILE A 21 0.47 -12.32 15.23
C ILE A 21 0.58 -13.43 16.28
N GLN A 22 -0.56 -13.86 16.85
CA GLN A 22 -0.59 -14.86 17.92
C GLN A 22 -0.08 -16.23 17.48
N GLN A 23 -0.43 -16.68 16.27
CA GLN A 23 -0.12 -18.02 15.81
C GLN A 23 1.25 -18.13 15.12
N LYS A 24 1.71 -17.06 14.47
CA LYS A 24 2.89 -17.10 13.60
C LYS A 24 4.01 -16.15 14.03
N SER A 25 3.78 -15.29 15.02
CA SER A 25 4.71 -14.22 15.41
C SER A 25 5.13 -13.34 14.21
N LYS A 26 4.20 -13.15 13.26
CA LYS A 26 4.36 -12.32 12.07
C LYS A 26 3.22 -11.30 12.01
N ALA A 27 3.50 -10.18 11.38
CA ALA A 27 2.55 -9.12 11.10
C ALA A 27 2.56 -8.85 9.60
N THR A 28 1.38 -8.83 8.97
CA THR A 28 1.24 -8.43 7.56
C THR A 28 0.34 -7.21 7.46
N LEU A 29 0.92 -6.10 7.01
CA LEU A 29 0.16 -4.91 6.61
C LEU A 29 -0.37 -5.09 5.18
N VAL A 30 -1.54 -4.53 4.91
CA VAL A 30 -2.15 -4.53 3.58
C VAL A 30 -2.38 -3.09 3.15
N CYS A 31 -1.85 -2.72 1.99
CA CYS A 31 -2.12 -1.47 1.33
C CYS A 31 -3.05 -1.71 0.13
N LEU A 32 -4.16 -0.98 0.08
CA LEU A 32 -5.09 -0.97 -1.03
C LEU A 32 -5.09 0.39 -1.69
N ALA A 33 -4.70 0.45 -2.96
CA ALA A 33 -5.04 1.56 -3.85
C ALA A 33 -6.33 1.21 -4.60
N SER A 34 -7.33 2.08 -4.55
CA SER A 34 -8.63 1.83 -5.19
C SER A 34 -9.20 3.07 -5.88
N GLY A 35 -10.10 2.84 -6.83
CA GLY A 35 -10.84 3.89 -7.52
C GLY A 35 -10.03 4.65 -8.57
N PHE A 36 -8.86 4.14 -8.97
CA PHE A 36 -7.99 4.84 -9.92
C PHE A 36 -8.25 4.43 -11.37
N TYR A 37 -7.86 5.31 -12.29
CA TYR A 37 -7.88 5.06 -13.73
C TYR A 37 -6.80 5.93 -14.41
N PRO A 38 -6.08 5.46 -15.44
CA PRO A 38 -6.10 4.09 -16.01
C PRO A 38 -5.48 3.05 -15.05
N ASP A 39 -5.30 1.81 -15.49
CA ASP A 39 -4.85 0.69 -14.64
C ASP A 39 -3.36 0.74 -14.23
N HIS A 40 -2.58 1.70 -14.76
CA HIS A 40 -1.16 1.87 -14.48
C HIS A 40 -0.88 2.63 -13.18
N LEU A 41 -0.45 1.89 -12.15
CA LEU A 41 -0.08 2.40 -10.84
C LEU A 41 1.02 1.53 -10.23
N THR A 42 1.89 2.11 -9.40
CA THR A 42 2.89 1.35 -8.63
C THR A 42 2.71 1.59 -7.14
N LEU A 43 2.83 0.55 -6.32
CA LEU A 43 2.82 0.63 -4.86
C LEU A 43 4.22 0.44 -4.31
N VAL A 44 4.63 1.34 -3.43
CA VAL A 44 5.93 1.32 -2.75
C VAL A 44 5.71 1.44 -1.25
N TRP A 45 6.40 0.58 -0.48
CA TRP A 45 6.46 0.70 0.97
C TRP A 45 7.66 1.53 1.40
N ARG A 46 7.46 2.36 2.42
CA ARG A 46 8.53 2.98 3.19
C ARG A 46 8.36 2.64 4.67
N VAL A 47 9.47 2.34 5.35
CA VAL A 47 9.52 2.16 6.80
C VAL A 47 10.48 3.21 7.33
N ASN A 48 10.00 4.06 8.23
CA ASN A 48 10.78 5.17 8.80
C ASN A 48 11.43 6.07 7.74
N GLY A 49 10.69 6.33 6.66
CA GLY A 49 11.14 7.17 5.53
C GLY A 49 12.02 6.45 4.50
N VAL A 50 12.44 5.20 4.76
CA VAL A 50 13.32 4.43 3.86
C VAL A 50 12.51 3.42 3.04
N LYS A 51 12.78 3.31 1.74
CA LYS A 51 12.13 2.34 0.85
C LYS A 51 12.36 0.91 1.36
N ARG A 52 11.28 0.13 1.45
CA ARG A 52 11.27 -1.27 1.89
C ARG A 52 10.92 -2.18 0.71
N THR A 53 11.67 -3.27 0.53
CA THR A 53 11.41 -4.29 -0.51
C THR A 53 11.32 -5.70 0.05
N GLU A 54 12.13 -6.07 1.04
CA GLU A 54 11.97 -7.39 1.68
C GLU A 54 10.61 -7.44 2.41
N GLY A 55 9.97 -8.60 2.34
CA GLY A 55 8.63 -8.82 2.88
C GLY A 55 7.49 -8.22 2.05
N VAL A 56 7.80 -7.48 0.97
CA VAL A 56 6.80 -6.87 0.09
C VAL A 56 6.34 -7.86 -0.96
N GLY A 57 5.03 -7.98 -1.11
CA GLY A 57 4.38 -8.67 -2.24
C GLY A 57 3.23 -7.83 -2.78
N THR A 58 3.33 -7.41 -4.03
CA THR A 58 2.28 -6.66 -4.73
C THR A 58 1.59 -7.58 -5.72
N ASP A 59 0.26 -7.49 -5.83
CA ASP A 59 -0.51 -8.25 -6.81
C ASP A 59 0.02 -7.95 -8.23
N GLU A 60 0.06 -8.96 -9.10
CA GLU A 60 0.68 -8.84 -10.44
C GLU A 60 -0.07 -7.90 -11.37
N SER A 61 -1.38 -7.75 -11.18
CA SER A 61 -2.26 -6.95 -12.02
C SER A 61 -3.31 -6.21 -11.20
N SER A 62 -3.74 -5.06 -11.73
CA SER A 62 -4.84 -4.29 -11.17
C SER A 62 -6.17 -5.01 -11.41
N THR A 63 -6.99 -5.14 -10.36
CA THR A 63 -8.35 -5.67 -10.46
C THR A 63 -9.30 -4.58 -10.94
N ARG A 64 -10.11 -4.87 -11.96
CA ARG A 64 -11.12 -3.94 -12.48
C ARG A 64 -12.39 -3.97 -11.62
N ASN A 65 -12.82 -2.79 -11.18
CA ASN A 65 -14.06 -2.56 -10.43
C ASN A 65 -14.93 -1.54 -11.18
N GLY A 66 -15.81 -2.03 -12.06
CA GLY A 66 -16.63 -1.18 -12.93
C GLY A 66 -15.77 -0.42 -13.95
N SER A 67 -15.74 0.91 -13.83
CA SER A 67 -14.92 1.80 -14.67
C SER A 67 -13.54 2.12 -14.09
N THR A 68 -13.25 1.68 -12.87
CA THR A 68 -11.99 1.99 -12.16
C THR A 68 -11.23 0.71 -11.81
N TYR A 69 -10.04 0.87 -11.23
CA TYR A 69 -9.15 -0.23 -10.86
C TYR A 69 -8.78 -0.18 -9.38
N SER A 70 -8.29 -1.31 -8.88
CA SER A 70 -7.67 -1.44 -7.58
C SER A 70 -6.40 -2.28 -7.66
N LEU A 71 -5.41 -1.99 -6.82
CA LEU A 71 -4.17 -2.74 -6.68
C LEU A 71 -3.85 -2.91 -5.19
N THR A 72 -3.43 -4.12 -4.81
CA THR A 72 -3.09 -4.45 -3.42
C THR A 72 -1.60 -4.75 -3.30
N SER A 73 -0.98 -4.25 -2.23
CA SER A 73 0.37 -4.63 -1.83
C SER A 73 0.38 -5.02 -0.36
N ARG A 74 1.18 -6.02 -0.01
CA ARG A 74 1.31 -6.55 1.35
C ARG A 74 2.75 -6.38 1.82
N LEU A 75 2.92 -5.98 3.08
CA LEU A 75 4.23 -5.92 3.74
C LEU A 75 4.21 -6.85 4.95
N ARG A 76 4.93 -7.97 4.84
CA ARG A 76 5.08 -8.98 5.89
C ARG A 76 6.37 -8.73 6.68
N MET A 77 6.25 -8.66 8.01
CA MET A 77 7.36 -8.41 8.93
C MET A 77 7.28 -9.30 10.19
N PRO A 78 8.34 -9.40 11.00
CA PRO A 78 8.25 -9.93 12.35
C PRO A 78 7.30 -9.12 13.23
N ALA A 79 6.55 -9.77 14.13
CA ALA A 79 5.58 -9.07 14.99
C ALA A 79 6.21 -7.97 15.86
N TRP A 80 7.46 -8.14 16.32
CA TRP A 80 8.16 -7.14 17.13
C TRP A 80 8.42 -5.83 16.37
N GLU A 81 8.52 -5.86 15.04
CA GLU A 81 8.69 -4.66 14.22
C GLU A 81 7.38 -3.86 14.16
N TRP A 82 6.24 -4.57 14.12
CA TRP A 82 4.91 -3.96 14.22
C TRP A 82 4.63 -3.38 15.60
N PHE A 83 5.02 -4.09 16.67
CA PHE A 83 4.85 -3.64 18.07
C PHE A 83 5.90 -2.63 18.54
N ASN A 84 6.33 -1.75 17.64
CA ASN A 84 7.16 -0.61 17.98
C ASN A 84 6.42 0.66 17.55
N PRO A 85 5.86 1.45 18.47
CA PRO A 85 5.09 2.64 18.13
C PRO A 85 5.93 3.76 17.50
N SER A 86 7.27 3.66 17.59
CA SER A 86 8.19 4.58 16.89
C SER A 86 8.33 4.25 15.40
N ASN A 87 7.93 3.04 14.99
CA ASN A 87 7.96 2.66 13.58
C ASN A 87 6.79 3.31 12.84
N ARG A 88 7.09 3.79 11.65
CA ARG A 88 6.15 4.44 10.74
C ARG A 88 6.16 3.71 9.41
N PHE A 89 5.03 3.13 9.05
CA PHE A 89 4.83 2.36 7.83
C PHE A 89 4.02 3.20 6.84
N GLU A 90 4.59 3.47 5.68
CA GLU A 90 3.94 4.26 4.62
C GLU A 90 3.76 3.41 3.37
N CYS A 91 2.60 3.54 2.76
CA CYS A 91 2.33 3.02 1.42
C CYS A 91 2.13 4.20 0.47
N VAL A 92 2.92 4.22 -0.60
CA VAL A 92 2.94 5.27 -1.60
C VAL A 92 2.47 4.68 -2.93
N ALA A 93 1.39 5.23 -3.46
CA ALA A 93 0.86 4.92 -4.78
C ALA A 93 1.36 5.97 -5.78
N ASN A 94 2.25 5.58 -6.69
CA ASN A 94 2.72 6.46 -7.75
C ASN A 94 1.96 6.19 -9.05
N PHE A 95 1.49 7.24 -9.70
CA PHE A 95 0.75 7.21 -10.95
C PHE A 95 1.21 8.37 -11.86
N PHE A 96 0.97 8.27 -13.16
CA PHE A 96 1.38 9.31 -14.11
C PHE A 96 0.20 10.21 -14.43
N GLN A 97 0.37 11.52 -14.30
CA GLN A 97 -0.66 12.51 -14.61
C GLN A 97 -0.01 13.77 -15.22
N ASN A 98 -0.56 14.25 -16.33
CA ASN A 98 -0.13 15.47 -17.02
C ASN A 98 1.38 15.53 -17.30
N GLY A 99 1.98 14.42 -17.74
CA GLY A 99 3.41 14.37 -18.07
C GLY A 99 4.35 14.25 -16.87
N THR A 100 3.81 14.08 -15.66
CA THR A 100 4.60 14.00 -14.42
C THR A 100 4.16 12.82 -13.55
N THR A 101 5.08 12.28 -12.75
CA THR A 101 4.73 11.31 -11.70
C THR A 101 4.10 12.04 -10.52
N GLN A 102 2.91 11.62 -10.15
CA GLN A 102 2.18 12.06 -8.97
C GLN A 102 2.11 10.92 -7.95
N SER A 103 1.83 11.25 -6.70
CA SER A 103 1.75 10.26 -5.62
C SER A 103 0.64 10.55 -4.62
N THR A 104 -0.11 9.52 -4.26
CA THR A 104 -0.99 9.51 -3.09
C THR A 104 -0.38 8.56 -2.06
N GLN A 105 -0.45 8.89 -0.77
CA GLN A 105 0.11 8.05 0.26
C GLN A 105 -0.74 8.01 1.52
N LYS A 106 -0.60 6.91 2.27
CA LYS A 106 -1.05 6.80 3.65
C LYS A 106 0.05 6.25 4.51
N PHE A 107 -0.09 6.45 5.81
CA PHE A 107 0.79 5.86 6.80
C PHE A 107 -0.03 5.36 7.97
N ILE A 108 0.56 4.43 8.70
CA ILE A 108 0.16 4.05 10.05
C ILE A 108 1.42 3.93 10.92
N SER A 109 1.28 4.22 12.20
CA SER A 109 2.33 3.93 13.18
C SER A 109 2.22 2.48 13.63
N GLY A 110 3.34 1.92 14.10
CA GLY A 110 3.34 0.65 14.80
C GLY A 110 2.44 0.69 16.05
N ASP A 111 2.02 -0.49 16.49
CA ASP A 111 1.17 -0.64 17.66
C ASP A 111 2.01 -0.60 18.94
N ALA A 112 1.43 -0.06 20.02
CA ALA A 112 2.09 -0.02 21.33
C ALA A 112 1.93 -1.33 22.12
N GLY A 113 1.07 -2.23 21.64
CA GLY A 113 0.70 -3.46 22.35
C GLY A 113 -0.60 -3.31 23.14
#